data_AF-A0A1F4JSU3-F1
#
_entry.id   AF-A0A1F4JSU3-F1
#
_cell.length_a   1.000
_cell.length_b   1.000
_cell.length_c   1.000
_cell.angle_alpha   90.00
_cell.angle_beta   90.00
_cell.angle_gamma   90.00
#
_symmetry.space_group_name_H-M   'P 1'
#
loop_
_entity.id
_entity.type
_entity.pdbx_description
1 polymer ?
#
loop_
_entity_poly.entity_id
_entity_poly.type
_entity_poly.pdbx_seq_one_letter_code
_entity_poly.pdbx_strand_id
1 'polypeptide(L)'
;MNQEVSMKIDRLVGAEVISARAREIGVENGVVISECVWDIGQSIELQHAHRLDLSTASKTVRIYFPDQELSTSGNEVRKKRTDDRLRGAIAQLLPRSPAPTYATSV
;
A
#
# COMPACT_ATOMS: atom_id res chain seq x y z
N MET A 1 -18.00 -0.92 -24.23
CA MET A 1 -16.71 -0.21 -24.30
C MET A 1 -16.58 1.01 -23.37
N ASN A 2 -17.64 1.79 -23.08
CA ASN A 2 -17.50 2.99 -22.23
C ASN A 2 -17.39 2.72 -20.72
N GLN A 3 -17.98 1.63 -20.22
CA GLN A 3 -18.02 1.35 -18.78
C GLN A 3 -16.68 0.82 -18.23
N GLU A 4 -16.00 -0.04 -18.99
CA GLU A 4 -14.71 -0.63 -18.60
C GLU A 4 -13.60 0.42 -18.52
N VAL A 5 -13.56 1.36 -19.48
CA VAL A 5 -12.61 2.47 -19.49
C VAL A 5 -12.83 3.38 -18.27
N SER A 6 -14.09 3.68 -17.96
CA SER A 6 -14.44 4.52 -16.80
C SER A 6 -14.00 3.88 -15.47
N MET A 7 -14.20 2.57 -15.30
CA MET A 7 -13.78 1.85 -14.10
C MET A 7 -12.26 1.76 -13.97
N LYS A 8 -11.54 1.60 -15.08
CA LYS A 8 -10.08 1.59 -15.07
C LYS A 8 -9.50 2.95 -14.66
N ILE A 9 -10.09 4.04 -15.14
CA ILE A 9 -9.70 5.40 -14.72
C ILE A 9 -9.94 5.58 -13.22
N ASP A 10 -11.09 5.16 -12.70
CA ASP A 10 -11.42 5.26 -11.27
C ASP A 10 -10.39 4.55 -10.38
N ARG A 11 -9.99 3.33 -10.78
CA ARG A 11 -8.96 2.55 -10.08
C ARG A 11 -7.60 3.24 -10.06
N LEU A 12 -7.19 3.84 -11.18
CA LEU A 12 -5.93 4.58 -11.28
C LEU A 12 -5.93 5.79 -10.34
N VAL A 13 -7.05 6.53 -10.29
CA VAL A 13 -7.21 7.66 -9.36
C VAL A 13 -7.10 7.18 -7.90
N GLY A 14 -7.77 6.08 -7.54
CA GLY A 14 -7.63 5.52 -6.19
C GLY A 14 -6.22 5.06 -5.87
N ALA A 15 -5.54 4.41 -6.81
CA ALA A 15 -4.15 3.99 -6.66
C ALA A 15 -3.21 5.19 -6.43
N GLU A 16 -3.41 6.30 -7.13
CA GLU A 16 -2.67 7.54 -6.91
C GLU A 16 -2.91 8.12 -5.52
N VAL A 17 -4.16 8.18 -5.08
CA VAL A 17 -4.54 8.66 -3.73
C VAL A 17 -3.90 7.79 -2.65
N ILE A 18 -3.97 6.47 -2.78
CA ILE A 18 -3.34 5.52 -1.84
C ILE A 18 -1.81 5.70 -1.85
N SER A 19 -1.20 5.94 -3.02
CA SER A 19 0.24 6.17 -3.14
C SER A 19 0.68 7.46 -2.45
N ALA A 20 -0.10 8.55 -2.61
CA ALA A 20 0.15 9.80 -1.91
C ALA A 20 0.06 9.59 -0.39
N ARG A 21 -0.99 8.90 0.05
CA ARG A 21 -1.20 8.59 1.47
C ARG A 21 -0.10 7.71 2.06
N ALA A 22 0.40 6.74 1.30
CA ALA A 22 1.53 5.91 1.72
C ALA A 22 2.78 6.76 1.98
N ARG A 23 3.06 7.74 1.12
CA ARG A 23 4.20 8.66 1.29
C ARG A 23 4.04 9.55 2.52
N GLU A 24 2.84 10.08 2.75
CA GLU A 24 2.54 10.86 3.96
C GLU A 24 2.81 10.04 5.24
N ILE A 25 2.22 8.84 5.34
CA ILE A 25 2.43 7.95 6.48
C ILE A 25 3.91 7.54 6.58
N GLY A 26 4.60 7.35 5.44
CA GLY A 26 6.03 7.07 5.41
C GLY A 26 6.83 8.18 6.10
N VAL A 27 6.61 9.43 5.70
CA VAL A 27 7.25 10.61 6.30
C VAL A 27 6.93 10.72 7.79
N GLU A 28 5.67 10.53 8.19
CA GLU A 28 5.25 10.51 9.60
C GLU A 28 6.02 9.47 10.44
N ASN A 29 6.45 8.36 9.82
CA ASN A 29 7.18 7.26 10.47
C ASN A 29 8.70 7.29 10.19
N GLY A 30 9.23 8.37 9.60
CA GLY A 30 10.64 8.50 9.26
C GLY A 30 11.13 7.57 8.14
N VAL A 31 10.21 7.05 7.31
CA VAL A 31 10.49 6.18 6.16
C VAL A 31 10.33 6.97 4.87
N VAL A 32 11.40 7.05 4.08
CA VAL A 32 11.32 7.63 2.73
C VAL A 32 10.95 6.53 1.73
N ILE A 33 9.71 6.61 1.23
CA ILE A 33 9.24 5.75 0.14
C ILE A 33 9.72 6.36 -1.18
N SER A 34 10.66 5.69 -1.84
CA SER A 34 11.23 6.12 -3.12
C SER A 34 10.30 5.80 -4.29
N GLU A 35 9.60 4.65 -4.24
CA GLU A 35 8.73 4.20 -5.32
C GLU A 35 7.44 3.56 -4.80
N CYS A 36 6.34 3.82 -5.51
CA CYS A 36 5.04 3.17 -5.34
C CYS A 36 4.67 2.57 -6.70
N VAL A 37 4.82 1.27 -6.87
CA VAL A 37 4.55 0.58 -8.15
C VAL A 37 3.26 -0.22 -8.03
N TRP A 38 2.32 0.03 -8.93
CA TRP A 38 1.05 -0.68 -8.96
C TRP A 38 1.01 -1.71 -10.09
N ASP A 39 0.56 -2.90 -9.74
CA ASP A 39 0.05 -3.90 -10.67
C ASP A 39 -1.48 -3.85 -10.57
N ILE A 40 -2.09 -3.04 -11.44
CA ILE A 40 -3.55 -2.93 -11.57
C ILE A 40 -3.95 -3.94 -12.65
N GLY A 41 -4.37 -5.13 -12.23
CA GLY A 41 -4.65 -6.25 -13.12
C GLY A 41 -5.53 -5.87 -14.32
N GLN A 42 -5.30 -6.50 -15.48
CA GLN A 42 -6.04 -6.19 -16.72
C GLN A 42 -7.48 -6.70 -16.72
N SER A 43 -7.83 -7.66 -15.86
CA SER A 43 -9.14 -8.33 -15.84
C SER A 43 -10.01 -7.86 -14.67
N ILE A 44 -11.27 -7.56 -14.98
CA ILE A 44 -12.29 -7.02 -14.07
C ILE A 44 -12.84 -8.11 -13.12
N GLU A 45 -12.62 -9.39 -13.41
CA GLU A 45 -13.23 -10.51 -12.71
C GLU A 45 -12.44 -10.98 -11.47
N LEU A 46 -11.19 -10.55 -11.31
CA LEU A 46 -10.36 -10.95 -10.18
C LEU A 46 -10.65 -10.03 -8.97
N GLN A 47 -11.40 -10.55 -8.00
CA GLN A 47 -11.83 -9.82 -6.79
C GLN A 47 -10.67 -9.42 -5.82
N HIS A 48 -9.42 -9.80 -6.14
CA HIS A 48 -8.20 -9.50 -5.37
C HIS A 48 -7.04 -9.00 -6.26
N ALA A 49 -7.31 -8.04 -7.16
CA ALA A 49 -6.47 -7.82 -8.34
C ALA A 49 -5.35 -6.77 -8.26
N HIS A 50 -5.25 -5.95 -7.20
CA HIS A 50 -4.35 -4.79 -7.23
C HIS A 50 -3.20 -4.92 -6.24
N ARG A 51 -1.98 -5.02 -6.74
CA ARG A 51 -0.77 -5.06 -5.91
C ARG A 51 -0.10 -3.70 -5.90
N LEU A 52 0.27 -3.24 -4.72
CA LEU A 52 1.15 -2.10 -4.50
C LEU A 52 2.47 -2.61 -3.93
N ASP A 53 3.55 -2.33 -4.64
CA ASP A 53 4.92 -2.52 -4.17
C ASP A 53 5.43 -1.15 -3.65
N LEU A 54 5.66 -1.06 -2.34
CA LEU A 54 6.26 0.09 -1.68
C LEU A 54 7.75 -0.16 -1.51
N SER A 55 8.58 0.66 -2.14
CA SER A 55 10.05 0.54 -2.06
C SER A 55 10.65 1.72 -1.33
N THR A 56 11.62 1.42 -0.48
CA THR A 56 12.65 2.35 0.00
C THR A 56 13.96 2.06 -0.73
N ALA A 57 15.02 2.81 -0.40
CA ALA A 57 16.35 2.56 -0.96
C ALA A 57 16.91 1.15 -0.65
N SER A 58 16.42 0.48 0.39
CA SER A 58 16.99 -0.78 0.87
C SER A 58 15.99 -1.94 0.94
N LYS A 59 14.68 -1.67 0.84
CA LYS A 59 13.66 -2.69 1.06
C LYS A 59 12.38 -2.40 0.29
N THR A 60 11.74 -3.46 -0.17
CA THR A 60 10.41 -3.41 -0.79
C THR A 60 9.43 -4.28 0.00
N VAL A 61 8.22 -3.77 0.21
CA VAL A 61 7.10 -4.50 0.81
C VAL A 61 5.93 -4.50 -0.18
N ARG A 62 5.25 -5.64 -0.25
CA ARG A 62 4.11 -5.85 -1.15
C ARG A 62 2.81 -5.78 -0.34
N ILE A 63 1.83 -5.10 -0.90
CA ILE A 63 0.51 -4.91 -0.29
C ILE A 63 -0.54 -5.19 -1.36
N TYR A 64 -1.62 -5.85 -0.98
CA TYR A 64 -2.73 -6.12 -1.89
C TYR A 64 -3.95 -5.30 -1.49
N PHE A 65 -4.67 -4.80 -2.48
CA PHE A 65 -5.87 -4.01 -2.32
C PHE A 65 -7.03 -4.61 -3.13
N PRO A 66 -8.22 -4.75 -2.52
CA PRO A 66 -9.43 -5.07 -3.26
C PRO A 66 -9.90 -3.87 -4.08
N ASP A 67 -10.66 -4.12 -5.13
CA ASP A 67 -11.15 -3.08 -6.05
C ASP A 67 -11.94 -1.97 -5.33
N GLN A 68 -12.71 -2.35 -4.31
CA GLN A 68 -13.51 -1.41 -3.51
C GLN A 68 -12.68 -0.37 -2.75
N GLU A 69 -11.40 -0.67 -2.46
CA GLU A 69 -10.47 0.26 -1.79
C GLU A 69 -9.83 1.23 -2.80
N LEU A 70 -9.77 0.87 -4.09
CA LEU A 70 -9.34 1.76 -5.17
C LEU A 70 -10.49 2.60 -5.75
N SER A 71 -11.74 2.19 -5.53
CA SER A 71 -12.89 2.93 -6.05
C SER A 71 -13.12 4.25 -5.28
N THR A 72 -13.34 5.35 -6.01
CA THR A 72 -13.50 6.71 -5.45
C THR A 72 -14.83 6.94 -4.72
N SER A 73 -15.67 5.92 -4.59
CA SER A 73 -16.97 5.95 -3.89
C SER A 73 -16.91 6.24 -2.37
N GLY A 74 -15.80 6.80 -1.86
CA GLY A 74 -15.80 7.72 -0.72
C GLY A 74 -16.39 7.21 0.58
N ASN A 75 -15.90 6.08 1.10
CA ASN A 75 -16.32 5.58 2.40
C ASN A 75 -15.20 5.74 3.45
N GLU A 76 -15.47 6.50 4.50
CA GLU A 76 -14.53 6.76 5.61
C GLU A 76 -14.02 5.46 6.28
N VAL A 77 -14.86 4.42 6.35
CA VAL A 77 -14.45 3.10 6.87
C VAL A 77 -13.39 2.46 5.97
N ARG A 78 -13.47 2.68 4.65
CA ARG A 78 -12.47 2.17 3.69
C ARG A 78 -11.17 2.95 3.82
N LYS A 79 -11.23 4.28 3.97
CA LYS A 79 -10.04 5.10 4.22
C LYS A 79 -9.27 4.63 5.44
N LYS A 80 -9.96 4.43 6.56
CA LYS A 80 -9.35 3.92 7.80
C LYS A 80 -8.66 2.57 7.57
N ARG A 81 -9.33 1.64 6.88
CA ARG A 81 -8.77 0.32 6.56
C ARG A 81 -7.52 0.39 5.68
N THR A 82 -7.56 1.24 4.65
CA THR A 82 -6.40 1.52 3.79
C THR A 82 -5.25 2.06 4.62
N ASP A 83 -5.50 3.05 5.47
CA ASP A 83 -4.52 3.65 6.38
C ASP A 83 -3.88 2.61 7.30
N ASP A 84 -4.68 1.77 7.95
CA ASP A 84 -4.17 0.73 8.86
C ASP A 84 -3.31 -0.30 8.12
N ARG A 85 -3.70 -0.68 6.90
CA ARG A 85 -2.92 -1.57 6.05
C ARG A 85 -1.59 -0.93 5.63
N LEU A 86 -1.61 0.34 5.23
CA LEU A 86 -0.39 1.09 4.88
C LEU A 86 0.56 1.20 6.08
N ARG A 87 0.05 1.53 7.27
CA ARG A 87 0.86 1.57 8.50
C ARG A 87 1.53 0.23 8.77
N GLY A 88 0.79 -0.87 8.68
CA GLY A 88 1.33 -2.21 8.89
C GLY A 88 2.42 -2.59 7.87
N ALA A 89 2.32 -2.12 6.63
CA ALA A 89 3.34 -2.34 5.61
C ALA A 89 4.57 -1.44 5.76
N ILE A 90 4.38 -0.17 6.08
CA ILE A 90 5.46 0.78 6.33
C ILE A 90 6.26 0.37 7.58
N ALA A 91 5.59 -0.15 8.61
CA ALA A 91 6.27 -0.73 9.77
C ALA A 91 7.20 -1.89 9.40
N GLN A 92 6.90 -2.64 8.33
CA GLN A 92 7.80 -3.69 7.84
C GLN A 92 8.99 -3.12 7.06
N LEU A 93 8.90 -1.90 6.54
CA LEU A 93 10.03 -1.23 5.87
C LEU A 93 11.08 -0.73 6.87
N LEU A 94 10.69 -0.54 8.14
CA LEU A 94 11.61 -0.14 9.19
C LEU A 94 12.62 -1.24 9.51
N PRO A 95 13.90 -0.90 9.76
CA PRO A 95 14.87 -1.85 10.28
C PRO A 95 14.41 -2.31 11.66
N ARG A 96 14.08 -3.60 11.77
CA ARG A 96 13.85 -4.22 13.08
C ARG A 96 15.21 -4.49 13.70
N SER A 97 15.57 -3.78 14.76
CA SER A 97 16.71 -4.19 15.58
C SER A 97 16.46 -5.63 16.06
N PRO A 98 17.36 -6.58 15.76
CA PRO A 98 17.24 -7.92 16.31
C PRO A 98 17.27 -7.80 17.84
N ALA A 99 16.32 -8.46 18.51
CA ALA A 99 16.36 -8.55 19.96
C ALA A 99 17.66 -9.28 20.36
N PRO A 100 18.44 -8.77 21.32
CA PRO A 100 19.66 -9.43 21.76
C PRO A 100 19.30 -10.83 22.26
N THR A 101 19.77 -11.85 21.56
CA THR A 101 19.28 -13.23 21.76
C THR A 101 20.08 -14.00 22.81
N TYR A 102 21.24 -13.50 23.25
CA TYR A 102 21.99 -14.11 24.34
C TYR A 102 22.76 -13.05 25.11
N ALA A 103 22.20 -12.61 26.24
CA ALA A 103 23.00 -12.13 27.37
C ALA A 103 22.88 -13.19 28.47
N THR A 104 23.48 -14.37 28.23
CA THR A 104 23.70 -15.34 29.29
C THR A 104 24.98 -14.90 29.99
N SER A 105 24.81 -14.28 31.15
CA SER A 105 25.91 -14.03 32.10
C SER A 105 26.62 -15.34 32.41
N VAL A 106 27.92 -15.41 32.14
CA VAL A 106 28.89 -16.21 32.89
C VAL A 106 30.22 -15.46 32.92
#